data_AF-A0A1L7RGV8-F1
#
_entry.id   AF-A0A1L7RGV8-F1
#
_cell.length_a   1.000
_cell.length_b   1.000
_cell.length_c   1.000
_cell.angle_alpha   90.00
_cell.angle_beta   90.00
_cell.angle_gamma   90.00
#
_symmetry.space_group_name_H-M   'P 1'
#
loop_
_entity.id
_entity.type
_entity.pdbx_description
1 polymer ?
#
loop_
_entity_poly.entity_id
_entity_poly.type
_entity_poly.pdbx_seq_one_letter_code
_entity_poly.pdbx_strand_id
1 'polypeptide(L)' 'MSAEAKIMYALLKDRFELSIQNEWVDKNNNIYFIFSNKHLCEYLGYAEQKIIKLKKN' A
#
# COMPACT_ATOMS: atom_id res chain seq x y z
N MET A 1 8.06 1.63 14.97
CA MET A 1 8.01 1.62 13.48
C MET A 1 9.42 1.53 12.93
N SER A 2 9.72 0.49 12.15
CA SER A 2 10.95 0.42 11.36
C SER A 2 10.95 1.48 10.25
N ALA A 3 12.12 1.79 9.70
CA ALA A 3 12.24 2.71 8.58
C ALA A 3 11.42 2.21 7.37
N GLU A 4 11.41 0.90 7.11
CA GLU A 4 10.64 0.32 6.01
C GLU A 4 9.13 0.46 6.20
N ALA A 5 8.62 0.33 7.44
CA ALA A 5 7.21 0.55 7.71
C ALA A 5 6.80 2.00 7.44
N LYS A 6 7.66 2.97 7.79
CA LYS A 6 7.44 4.39 7.49
C LYS A 6 7.44 4.68 5.99
N ILE A 7 8.36 4.08 5.24
CA ILE A 7 8.44 4.22 3.77
C ILE A 7 7.19 3.63 3.12
N MET A 8 6.78 2.43 3.53
CA MET A 8 5.57 1.79 3.01
C MET A 8 4.31 2.60 3.34
N TYR A 9 4.21 3.17 4.54
CA TYR A 9 3.12 4.06 4.90
C TYR A 9 3.09 5.33 4.04
N ALA A 10 4.25 5.96 3.79
CA ALA A 10 4.33 7.14 2.93
C ALA A 10 3.87 6.84 1.49
N LEU A 11 4.27 5.70 0.94
CA LEU A 11 3.81 5.23 -0.37
C LEU A 11 2.29 5.00 -0.40
N LEU A 12 1.73 4.35 0.63
CA LEU A 12 0.29 4.11 0.72
C LEU A 12 -0.51 5.41 0.87
N LYS A 13 0.06 6.40 1.56
CA LYS A 13 -0.55 7.73 1.71
C LYS A 13 -0.63 8.48 0.38
N ASP A 14 0.42 8.44 -0.43
CA ASP A 14 0.39 8.97 -1.80
C ASP A 14 -0.69 8.26 -2.65
N ARG A 15 -0.76 6.93 -2.54
CA ARG A 15 -1.79 6.14 -3.25
C ARG A 15 -3.21 6.37 -2.75
N PHE A 16 -3.39 6.87 -1.54
CA PHE A 16 -4.71 7.12 -0.98
C PHE A 16 -5.44 8.23 -1.72
N GLU A 17 -4.70 9.26 -2.14
CA GLU A 17 -5.23 10.35 -2.96
C GLU A 17 -5.72 9.82 -4.32
N LEU A 18 -4.98 8.88 -4.92
CA LEU A 18 -5.41 8.19 -6.13
C LEU A 18 -6.66 7.33 -5.92
N SER A 19 -6.76 6.60 -4.80
CA SER A 19 -7.97 5.83 -4.50
C SER A 19 -9.20 6.73 -4.36
N ILE A 20 -9.05 7.92 -3.75
CA ILE A 20 -10.13 8.92 -3.66
C ILE A 20 -10.54 9.40 -5.05
N GLN A 21 -9.56 9.79 -5.88
CA GLN A 21 -9.81 10.29 -7.23
C GLN A 21 -10.48 9.26 -8.14
N ASN A 22 -10.18 7.97 -7.95
CA ASN A 22 -10.78 6.87 -8.70
C ASN A 22 -12.07 6.32 -8.07
N GLU A 23 -12.57 6.95 -7.00
CA GLU A 23 -13.77 6.51 -6.27
C GLU A 23 -13.69 5.03 -5.84
N TRP A 24 -12.49 4.57 -5.45
CA TRP A 24 -12.27 3.23 -4.90
C TRP A 24 -12.74 3.17 -3.46
N VAL A 25 -14.07 3.16 -3.33
CA VAL A 25 -14.79 3.20 -2.07
C VAL A 25 -15.73 2.01 -2.00
N ASP A 26 -15.76 1.33 -0.85
CA ASP A 26 -16.66 0.20 -0.62
C ASP A 26 -18.09 0.67 -0.29
N LYS A 27 -19.01 -0.30 -0.10
CA LYS A 27 -20.41 -0.02 0.22
C LYS A 27 -20.63 0.68 1.57
N ASN A 28 -19.64 0.64 2.45
CA ASN A 28 -19.65 1.28 3.77
C ASN A 28 -18.91 2.61 3.77
N ASN A 29 -18.59 3.14 2.59
CA ASN A 29 -17.87 4.38 2.40
C ASN A 29 -16.40 4.35 2.89
N ASN A 30 -15.79 3.17 2.96
CA ASN A 30 -14.36 3.03 3.26
C ASN A 30 -13.54 3.01 1.98
N ILE A 31 -12.46 3.79 1.95
CA ILE A 31 -11.53 3.82 0.84
C ILE A 31 -10.65 2.56 0.90
N TYR A 32 -10.50 1.88 -0.24
CA TYR A 32 -9.63 0.73 -0.39
C TYR A 32 -8.57 0.95 -1.46
N PHE A 33 -7.59 0.07 -1.50
CA PHE A 33 -6.48 0.14 -2.45
C PHE A 33 -6.51 -1.07 -3.37
N ILE A 34 -6.54 -0.85 -4.68
CA ILE A 34 -6.25 -1.89 -5.67
C ILE A 34 -4.73 -1.90 -5.89
N PHE A 35 -4.00 -2.51 -4.95
CA PHE A 35 -2.54 -2.52 -4.98
C PHE A 35 -1.99 -3.91 -4.71
N SER A 36 -1.40 -4.53 -5.74
CA SER A 36 -0.88 -5.89 -5.68
C SER A 36 0.47 -5.96 -4.95
N ASN A 37 0.83 -7.15 -4.43
CA ASN A 37 2.16 -7.36 -3.86
C ASN A 37 3.26 -7.15 -4.92
N LYS A 38 2.99 -7.49 -6.18
CA LYS A 38 3.93 -7.26 -7.28
C LYS A 38 4.25 -5.78 -7.46
N HIS A 39 3.22 -4.92 -7.46
CA HIS A 39 3.44 -3.47 -7.50
C HIS A 39 4.24 -3.01 -6.28
N LEU A 40 3.94 -3.49 -5.07
CA LEU A 40 4.74 -3.15 -3.88
C LEU A 40 6.21 -3.56 -4.03
N CYS A 41 6.49 -4.74 -4.59
CA CYS A 41 7.85 -5.18 -4.88
C CYS A 41 8.55 -4.26 -5.89
N GLU A 42 7.87 -3.86 -6.95
CA GLU A 42 8.41 -2.95 -7.98
C GLU A 42 8.70 -1.55 -7.43
N TYR A 43 7.80 -0.99 -6.62
CA TYR A 43 7.97 0.34 -6.03
C TYR A 43 9.03 0.38 -4.92
N LEU A 44 9.11 -0.67 -4.09
CA LEU A 44 10.01 -0.70 -2.93
C LEU A 44 11.32 -1.46 -3.20
N GLY A 45 11.45 -2.14 -4.34
CA GLY A 45 12.61 -2.96 -4.68
C GLY A 45 12.82 -4.17 -3.78
N TYR A 46 11.77 -4.63 -3.09
CA TYR A 46 11.86 -5.75 -2.14
C TYR A 46 11.31 -7.04 -2.73
N ALA A 47 11.90 -8.16 -2.31
CA ALA A 47 11.34 -9.48 -2.59
C ALA A 47 9.96 -9.64 -1.92
N GLU A 48 9.09 -10.42 -2.55
CA GLU A 48 7.70 -10.61 -2.10
C GLU A 48 7.61 -11.09 -0.64
N GLN A 49 8.51 -11.98 -0.21
CA GLN A 49 8.59 -12.46 1.17
C GLN A 49 8.78 -11.31 2.18
N LYS A 50 9.58 -10.29 1.83
CA LYS A 50 9.79 -9.11 2.68
C LYS A 50 8.54 -8.22 2.68
N ILE A 51 7.88 -8.04 1.54
CA ILE A 51 6.60 -7.30 1.44
C ILE A 51 5.51 -7.97 2.30
N ILE A 52 5.37 -9.29 2.23
CA ILE A 52 4.38 -10.03 3.04
C ILE A 52 4.64 -9.84 4.53
N LYS A 53 5.89 -9.87 4.98
CA LYS A 53 6.26 -9.60 6.38
C LYS A 53 5.97 -8.15 6.78
N LEU A 54 6.23 -7.19 5.90
CA LEU A 54 5.95 -5.77 6.15
C LEU A 54 4.45 -5.47 6.26
N LYS A 55 3.59 -6.18 5.50
CA LYS A 55 2.13 -6.03 5.60
C LYS A 55 1.53 -6.62 6.88
N LYS A 56 2.19 -7.59 7.50
CA LYS A 56 1.70 -8.30 8.69
C LYS A 56 2.09 -7.63 10.01
N ASN A 57 3.10 -6.77 10.00
CA ASN A 57 3.62 -6.03 11.16
C ASN A 57 2.99 -4.65 11.26
#